data_AF-A0A256XGD2-F1
#
_entry.id   AF-A0A256XGD2-F1
#
_cell.length_a   1.000
_cell.length_b   1.000
_cell.length_c   1.000
_cell.angle_alpha   90.00
_cell.angle_beta   90.00
_cell.angle_gamma   90.00
#
_symmetry.space_group_name_H-M   'P 1'
#
loop_
_entity.id
_entity.type
_entity.pdbx_description
1 polymer ?
#
loop_
_entity_poly.entity_id
_entity_poly.type
_entity_poly.pdbx_seq_one_letter_code
_entity_poly.pdbx_strand_id
1 'polypeptide(L)'
;MTPRSRIEDNGNNSNSSRLLEALYKSYAKGRILDQTTCIREVLSKEPSFKKLPRATFYRCLRKLFDLGYISKAVIEDVLDMSDSNGDSAKIQKVICIPRNKELERILSKQAGKFEFEDAIKIEENKEGSRTLKIKAKALKNVKGPVPRLMILDLTLNAAYSNYIKAFPRVERDHIMYFGEEVTLQLMRLEKPCELMQRIKALEEQLKETEAQLKQEEWELYNQLKKVIYSTKKESLQQRKIDDVGIYVSKDLGGLFHLERKLEKAKKELKNGEVYCVLEEHGLDQAKTSTITLSKSKRSLMIIPQLLHKDGVDFKPLILVYNGWSENPQIYAIRAYMSISLVWIDALLSKKEKAEFARYLRTRLFRVPLRIFPNNYPSVRQY
;
A
#
# COMPACT_ATOMS: atom_id res chain seq x y z
N MET A 1 22.72 -9.14 53.46
CA MET A 1 22.55 -8.66 52.07
C MET A 1 21.07 -8.56 51.79
N THR A 2 20.56 -7.34 51.72
CA THR A 2 19.13 -7.05 51.46
C THR A 2 18.78 -7.33 50.00
N PRO A 3 17.59 -7.89 49.72
CA PRO A 3 17.13 -8.12 48.36
C PRO A 3 16.82 -6.77 47.71
N ARG A 4 17.45 -6.48 46.55
CA ARG A 4 17.13 -5.29 45.76
C ARG A 4 15.70 -5.40 45.25
N SER A 5 14.86 -4.52 45.80
CA SER A 5 13.48 -4.24 45.48
C SER A 5 13.21 -4.19 43.98
N ARG A 6 12.11 -4.83 43.56
CA ARG A 6 11.40 -4.52 42.30
C ARG A 6 11.12 -3.02 42.26
N ILE A 7 11.79 -2.30 41.38
CA ILE A 7 11.36 -0.97 40.97
C ILE A 7 10.16 -1.20 40.05
N GLU A 8 8.99 -0.73 40.47
CA GLU A 8 7.78 -0.70 39.65
C GLU A 8 8.03 0.16 38.40
N ASP A 9 8.02 -0.49 37.24
CA ASP A 9 8.38 0.02 35.91
C ASP A 9 7.23 0.85 35.28
N ASN A 10 6.53 1.66 36.09
CA ASN A 10 5.30 2.36 35.69
C ASN A 10 5.54 3.47 34.65
N GLY A 11 6.77 3.96 34.47
CA GLY A 11 7.14 4.98 33.47
C GLY A 11 7.46 4.44 32.07
N ASN A 12 7.74 3.14 31.92
CA ASN A 12 8.14 2.56 30.63
C ASN A 12 6.96 2.03 29.79
N ASN A 13 5.84 1.68 30.43
CA ASN A 13 4.66 1.15 29.73
C ASN A 13 3.95 2.23 28.89
N SER A 14 3.95 3.49 29.33
CA SER A 14 3.37 4.60 28.56
C SER A 14 4.14 4.85 27.25
N ASN A 15 5.47 4.78 27.30
CA ASN A 15 6.33 4.98 26.12
C ASN A 15 6.15 3.86 25.09
N SER A 16 5.98 2.62 25.54
CA SER A 16 5.73 1.47 24.66
C SER A 16 4.37 1.56 23.95
N SER A 17 3.30 1.91 24.66
CA SER A 17 1.97 2.12 24.06
C SER A 17 1.99 3.25 23.03
N ARG A 18 2.59 4.40 23.34
CA ARG A 18 2.70 5.54 22.40
C ARG A 18 3.55 5.23 21.18
N LEU A 19 4.64 4.46 21.35
CA LEU A 19 5.49 4.04 20.24
C LEU A 19 4.74 3.10 19.28
N LEU A 20 3.88 2.24 19.82
CA LEU A 20 3.01 1.39 19.02
C LEU A 20 1.93 2.21 18.28
N GLU A 21 1.32 3.21 18.93
CA GLU A 21 0.42 4.16 18.26
C GLU A 21 1.12 4.97 17.16
N ALA A 22 2.34 5.44 17.41
CA ALA A 22 3.13 6.14 16.42
C ALA A 22 3.51 5.23 15.23
N LEU A 23 3.73 3.93 15.48
CA LEU A 23 3.91 2.93 14.43
C LEU A 23 2.63 2.82 13.56
N TYR A 24 1.46 2.65 14.17
CA TYR A 24 0.18 2.63 13.43
C TYR A 24 -0.05 3.91 12.63
N LYS A 25 0.26 5.08 13.23
CA LYS A 25 0.20 6.39 12.55
C LYS A 25 1.15 6.49 11.35
N SER A 26 2.32 5.84 11.38
CA SER A 26 3.23 5.83 10.23
C SER A 26 2.61 5.14 9.01
N TYR A 27 1.92 4.01 9.21
CA TYR A 27 1.18 3.32 8.17
C TYR A 27 -0.08 4.08 7.74
N ALA A 28 -0.77 4.75 8.68
CA ALA A 28 -1.91 5.61 8.35
C ALA A 28 -1.50 6.76 7.43
N LYS A 29 -0.24 7.21 7.50
CA LYS A 29 0.35 8.24 6.64
C LYS A 29 1.10 7.69 5.41
N GLY A 30 1.04 6.39 5.14
CA GLY A 30 1.76 5.77 4.01
C GLY A 30 3.30 5.84 4.13
N ARG A 31 3.86 6.18 5.30
CA ARG A 31 5.30 6.40 5.51
C ARG A 31 6.01 5.09 5.86
N ILE A 32 6.22 4.25 4.87
CA ILE A 32 6.88 2.94 5.03
C ILE A 32 8.39 3.09 4.99
N LEU A 33 8.93 3.70 3.93
CA LEU A 33 10.37 3.80 3.76
C LEU A 33 10.97 4.61 4.92
N ASP A 34 10.50 5.80 5.22
CA ASP A 34 11.06 6.62 6.30
C ASP A 34 10.41 6.38 7.68
N GLN A 35 9.79 5.20 7.90
CA GLN A 35 9.02 4.86 9.10
C GLN A 35 9.67 5.32 10.42
N THR A 36 10.97 5.07 10.62
CA THR A 36 11.64 5.48 11.86
C THR A 36 11.68 6.99 12.06
N THR A 37 11.84 7.76 10.98
CA THR A 37 11.84 9.22 11.02
C THR A 37 10.43 9.72 11.34
N CYS A 38 9.42 9.19 10.63
CA CYS A 38 8.02 9.53 10.86
C CYS A 38 7.57 9.25 12.31
N ILE A 39 7.92 8.08 12.86
CA ILE A 39 7.59 7.72 14.25
C ILE A 39 8.22 8.72 15.23
N ARG A 40 9.49 9.08 15.03
CA ARG A 40 10.20 10.03 15.90
C ARG A 40 9.60 11.43 15.82
N GLU A 41 9.20 11.87 14.63
CA GLU A 41 8.51 13.14 14.44
C GLU A 41 7.17 13.17 15.17
N VAL A 42 6.36 12.10 15.04
CA VAL A 42 5.08 11.98 15.75
C VAL A 42 5.27 12.08 17.25
N LEU A 43 6.24 11.34 17.80
CA LEU A 43 6.54 11.37 19.22
C LEU A 43 7.07 12.75 19.68
N SER A 44 7.86 13.45 18.85
CA SER A 44 8.44 14.75 19.21
C SER A 44 7.45 15.92 19.26
N LYS A 45 6.26 15.76 18.66
CA LYS A 45 5.21 16.79 18.67
C LYS A 45 4.37 16.79 19.94
N GLU A 46 4.52 15.78 20.81
CA GLU A 46 3.82 15.74 22.08
C GLU A 46 4.55 16.58 23.15
N PRO A 47 3.87 17.53 23.81
CA PRO A 47 4.49 18.42 24.81
C PRO A 47 5.14 17.67 25.99
N SER A 48 4.62 16.47 26.31
CA SER A 48 5.14 15.59 27.37
C SER A 48 6.36 14.78 26.96
N PHE A 49 6.78 14.85 25.69
CA PHE A 49 7.81 13.99 25.12
C PHE A 49 8.97 14.84 24.57
N LYS A 50 9.81 15.36 25.48
CA LYS A 50 11.09 15.97 25.10
C LYS A 50 11.85 14.99 24.20
N LYS A 51 12.43 15.50 23.09
CA LYS A 51 13.15 14.75 22.04
C LYS A 51 13.78 13.45 22.58
N LEU A 52 13.11 12.33 22.35
CA LEU A 52 13.60 11.03 22.81
C LEU A 52 14.98 10.76 22.22
N PRO A 53 16.00 10.48 23.05
CA PRO A 53 17.33 10.14 22.56
C PRO A 53 17.27 8.93 21.63
N ARG A 54 18.09 8.94 20.57
CA ARG A 54 18.10 7.89 19.55
C ARG A 54 18.31 6.50 20.16
N ALA A 55 19.19 6.38 21.14
CA ALA A 55 19.45 5.11 21.83
C ALA A 55 18.20 4.61 22.58
N THR A 56 17.53 5.50 23.31
CA THR A 56 16.29 5.19 24.03
C THR A 56 15.18 4.74 23.07
N PHE A 57 15.03 5.41 21.93
CA PHE A 57 14.08 5.02 20.89
C PHE A 57 14.25 3.57 20.44
N TYR A 58 15.46 3.16 20.05
CA TYR A 58 15.70 1.78 19.61
C TYR A 58 15.62 0.77 20.76
N ARG A 59 15.93 1.17 22.00
CA ARG A 59 15.70 0.34 23.19
C ARG A 59 14.21 0.08 23.41
N CYS A 60 13.36 1.09 23.24
CA CYS A 60 11.91 0.94 23.34
C CYS A 60 11.35 0.06 22.21
N LEU A 61 11.82 0.23 20.97
CA LEU A 61 11.46 -0.68 19.87
C LEU A 61 11.87 -2.13 20.17
N ARG A 62 13.07 -2.33 20.72
CA ARG A 62 13.53 -3.65 21.14
C ARG A 62 12.60 -4.25 22.21
N LYS A 63 12.22 -3.47 23.23
CA LYS A 63 11.27 -3.92 24.28
C LYS A 63 9.93 -4.32 23.67
N LEU A 64 9.38 -3.54 22.73
CA LEU A 64 8.13 -3.91 22.02
C LEU A 64 8.26 -5.22 21.25
N PHE A 65 9.40 -5.44 20.60
CA PHE A 65 9.69 -6.70 19.92
C PHE A 65 9.76 -7.85 20.92
N ASP A 66 10.52 -7.71 22.01
CA ASP A 66 10.68 -8.75 23.03
C ASP A 66 9.36 -9.13 23.72
N LEU A 67 8.46 -8.16 23.89
CA LEU A 67 7.10 -8.37 24.40
C LEU A 67 6.13 -8.94 23.33
N GLY A 68 6.57 -9.05 22.08
CA GLY A 68 5.78 -9.62 21.00
C GLY A 68 4.69 -8.69 20.45
N TYR A 69 4.81 -7.38 20.58
CA TYR A 69 3.88 -6.42 19.98
C TYR A 69 4.19 -6.12 18.51
N ILE A 70 5.48 -6.18 18.14
CA ILE A 70 5.96 -5.88 16.80
C ILE A 70 6.90 -6.97 16.30
N SER A 71 7.01 -7.04 14.98
CA SER A 71 7.93 -7.89 14.23
C SER A 71 8.80 -7.02 13.32
N LYS A 72 9.87 -7.60 12.78
CA LYS A 72 10.75 -6.96 11.81
C LYS A 72 10.52 -7.57 10.44
N ALA A 73 10.50 -6.74 9.40
CA ALA A 73 10.43 -7.21 8.03
C ALA A 73 11.51 -6.53 7.18
N VAL A 74 12.11 -7.31 6.27
CA VAL A 74 12.90 -6.77 5.16
C VAL A 74 11.95 -6.58 4.00
N ILE A 75 11.84 -5.35 3.52
CA ILE A 75 11.07 -5.00 2.34
C ILE A 75 11.99 -4.59 1.18
N GLU A 76 11.54 -4.85 -0.02
CA GLU A 76 12.13 -4.40 -1.27
C GLU A 76 11.10 -3.62 -2.07
N ASP A 77 11.51 -2.49 -2.63
CA ASP A 77 10.69 -1.76 -3.61
C ASP A 77 10.59 -2.58 -4.89
N VAL A 78 9.35 -2.88 -5.28
CA VAL A 78 9.04 -3.48 -6.56
C VAL A 78 8.79 -2.31 -7.50
N LEU A 79 9.86 -1.79 -8.09
CA LEU A 79 9.77 -0.67 -9.02
C LEU A 79 8.82 -1.00 -10.18
N ASP A 80 8.06 0.01 -10.58
CA ASP A 80 7.20 -0.05 -11.75
C ASP A 80 8.02 -0.30 -13.03
N MET A 81 7.46 -1.13 -13.89
CA MET A 81 8.00 -1.68 -15.13
C MET A 81 8.17 -0.65 -16.28
N SER A 82 8.40 0.64 -15.99
CA SER A 82 8.57 1.69 -17.00
C SER A 82 10.01 2.18 -17.17
N ASP A 83 10.88 1.98 -16.18
CA ASP A 83 12.31 2.28 -16.33
C ASP A 83 13.07 0.99 -16.64
N SER A 84 12.90 0.50 -17.87
CA SER A 84 13.78 -0.47 -18.49
C SER A 84 15.12 0.16 -18.91
N ASN A 85 15.73 0.94 -18.02
CA ASN A 85 17.13 1.32 -18.10
C ASN A 85 17.79 0.72 -16.86
N GLY A 86 18.73 -0.19 -17.11
CA GLY A 86 19.36 -1.03 -16.10
C GLY A 86 19.91 -0.27 -14.89
N ASP A 87 19.99 -0.97 -13.77
CA ASP A 87 20.56 -0.53 -12.48
C ASP A 87 19.74 0.43 -11.61
N SER A 88 18.41 0.30 -11.57
CA SER A 88 17.67 0.78 -10.40
C SER A 88 17.89 -0.19 -9.22
N ALA A 89 18.85 0.15 -8.35
CA ALA A 89 19.17 -0.64 -7.16
C ALA A 89 17.90 -0.88 -6.31
N LYS A 90 17.51 -2.15 -6.14
CA LYS A 90 16.39 -2.56 -5.27
C LYS A 90 16.59 -1.93 -3.89
N ILE A 91 15.70 -1.02 -3.48
CA ILE A 91 15.81 -0.37 -2.17
C ILE A 91 15.41 -1.38 -1.10
N GLN A 92 16.39 -1.95 -0.43
CA GLN A 92 16.20 -2.85 0.71
C GLN A 92 16.09 -2.08 2.01
N LYS A 93 15.01 -2.30 2.77
CA LYS A 93 14.82 -1.63 4.07
C LYS A 93 14.27 -2.58 5.13
N VAL A 94 14.73 -2.39 6.37
CA VAL A 94 14.16 -3.08 7.53
C VAL A 94 13.17 -2.16 8.23
N ILE A 95 11.93 -2.61 8.33
CA ILE A 95 10.84 -1.91 8.99
C ILE A 95 10.31 -2.73 10.18
N CYS A 96 9.59 -2.07 11.08
CA CYS A 96 8.80 -2.73 12.11
C CYS A 96 7.37 -2.88 11.61
N ILE A 97 6.77 -4.07 11.73
CA ILE A 97 5.35 -4.34 11.40
C ILE A 97 4.63 -4.76 12.70
N PRO A 98 3.37 -4.38 12.93
CA PRO A 98 2.56 -4.96 14.00
C PRO A 98 2.59 -6.49 13.94
N ARG A 99 2.78 -7.16 15.08
CA ARG A 99 2.78 -8.61 15.09
C ARG A 99 1.36 -9.13 14.84
N ASN A 100 1.25 -10.10 13.94
CA ASN A 100 -0.02 -10.74 13.61
C ASN A 100 0.16 -12.27 13.57
N LYS A 101 -0.64 -12.99 14.37
CA LYS A 101 -0.55 -14.46 14.50
C LYS A 101 -1.01 -15.19 13.24
N GLU A 102 -1.94 -14.63 12.47
CA GLU A 102 -2.40 -15.25 11.23
C GLU A 102 -1.33 -15.18 10.14
N LEU A 103 -0.66 -14.04 10.04
CA LEU A 103 0.53 -13.90 9.19
C LEU A 103 1.58 -14.95 9.58
N GLU A 104 1.95 -15.05 10.85
CA GLU A 104 2.93 -16.05 11.31
C GLU A 104 2.51 -17.48 10.97
N ARG A 105 1.22 -17.81 11.10
CA ARG A 105 0.67 -19.12 10.73
C ARG A 105 0.80 -19.40 9.24
N ILE A 106 0.58 -18.41 8.37
CA ILE A 106 0.79 -18.56 6.92
C ILE A 106 2.27 -18.76 6.62
N LEU A 107 3.12 -17.89 7.16
CA LEU A 107 4.57 -17.92 6.93
C LEU A 107 5.20 -19.25 7.35
N SER A 108 4.68 -19.90 8.40
CA SER A 108 5.16 -21.21 8.86
C SER A 108 4.80 -22.40 7.95
N LYS A 109 3.93 -22.22 6.96
CA LYS A 109 3.34 -23.30 6.15
C LYS A 109 3.76 -23.27 4.68
N GLN A 110 4.83 -22.53 4.33
CA GLN A 110 5.27 -22.40 2.94
C GLN A 110 5.64 -23.75 2.34
N ALA A 111 5.05 -24.08 1.19
CA ALA A 111 5.20 -25.40 0.58
C ALA A 111 6.17 -25.44 -0.62
N GLY A 112 6.43 -24.30 -1.26
CA GLY A 112 7.34 -24.18 -2.41
C GLY A 112 6.86 -24.93 -3.65
N LYS A 113 5.55 -24.92 -3.93
CA LYS A 113 4.96 -25.49 -5.15
C LYS A 113 4.73 -24.43 -6.24
N PHE A 114 4.60 -23.17 -5.86
CA PHE A 114 4.41 -22.04 -6.76
C PHE A 114 5.46 -20.95 -6.55
N GLU A 115 5.86 -20.33 -7.66
CA GLU A 115 6.69 -19.12 -7.70
C GLU A 115 5.82 -17.93 -8.10
N PHE A 116 5.70 -16.92 -7.24
CA PHE A 116 4.99 -15.69 -7.56
C PHE A 116 5.90 -14.69 -8.27
N GLU A 117 5.39 -14.04 -9.32
CA GLU A 117 6.04 -12.86 -9.90
C GLU A 117 6.17 -11.76 -8.83
N ASP A 118 7.28 -11.03 -8.87
CA ASP A 118 7.48 -9.90 -7.96
C ASP A 118 6.59 -8.70 -8.33
N ALA A 119 6.30 -8.51 -9.62
CA ALA A 119 5.53 -7.39 -10.14
C ALA A 119 4.01 -7.66 -10.10
N ILE A 120 3.25 -6.66 -9.63
CA ILE A 120 1.79 -6.64 -9.78
C ILE A 120 1.46 -6.01 -11.14
N LYS A 121 0.60 -6.68 -11.91
CA LYS A 121 0.05 -6.17 -13.16
C LYS A 121 -1.18 -5.33 -12.86
N ILE A 122 -1.24 -4.14 -13.44
CA ILE A 122 -2.37 -3.23 -13.32
C ILE A 122 -3.02 -3.13 -14.69
N GLU A 123 -4.28 -3.53 -14.77
CA GLU A 123 -5.08 -3.41 -15.99
C GLU A 123 -6.19 -2.38 -15.78
N GLU A 124 -6.31 -1.40 -16.69
CA GLU A 124 -7.40 -0.43 -16.67
C GLU A 124 -8.49 -0.83 -17.66
N ASN A 125 -9.74 -0.94 -17.21
CA ASN A 125 -10.86 -1.25 -18.07
C ASN A 125 -11.40 0.02 -18.77
N LYS A 126 -12.28 -0.16 -19.77
CA LYS A 126 -12.90 0.95 -20.53
C LYS A 126 -13.72 1.91 -19.66
N GLU A 127 -14.19 1.46 -18.50
CA GLU A 127 -14.96 2.26 -17.54
C GLU A 127 -14.06 3.06 -16.59
N GLY A 128 -12.73 2.90 -16.70
CA GLY A 128 -11.76 3.59 -15.87
C GLY A 128 -11.63 3.02 -14.46
N SER A 129 -11.86 1.72 -14.29
CA SER A 129 -11.50 0.96 -13.08
C SER A 129 -10.16 0.25 -13.29
N ARG A 130 -9.35 0.12 -12.23
CA ARG A 130 -8.03 -0.51 -12.29
C ARG A 130 -8.01 -1.80 -11.51
N THR A 131 -7.64 -2.89 -12.17
CA THR A 131 -7.58 -4.21 -11.57
C THR A 131 -6.12 -4.58 -11.28
N LEU A 132 -5.83 -4.92 -10.03
CA LEU A 132 -4.52 -5.40 -9.60
C LEU A 132 -4.47 -6.92 -9.68
N LYS A 133 -3.46 -7.45 -10.35
CA LYS A 133 -3.27 -8.89 -10.55
C LYS A 133 -1.84 -9.31 -10.27
N ILE A 134 -1.65 -10.54 -9.81
CA ILE A 134 -0.32 -11.14 -9.65
C ILE A 134 -0.32 -12.51 -10.31
N LYS A 135 0.80 -12.86 -10.95
CA LYS A 135 0.97 -14.19 -11.53
C LYS A 135 1.73 -15.10 -10.59
N ALA A 136 1.42 -16.39 -10.65
CA ALA A 136 2.17 -17.45 -10.03
C ALA A 136 2.39 -18.59 -11.03
N LYS A 137 3.60 -19.13 -11.05
CA LYS A 137 4.00 -20.25 -11.90
C LYS A 137 4.12 -21.52 -11.07
N ALA A 138 3.54 -22.61 -11.55
CA ALA A 138 3.66 -23.91 -10.93
C ALA A 138 5.09 -24.47 -11.10
N LEU A 139 5.75 -24.77 -9.99
CA LEU A 139 7.09 -25.41 -9.95
C LEU A 139 7.02 -26.93 -9.97
N LYS A 140 5.80 -27.51 -9.99
CA LYS A 140 5.50 -28.93 -10.15
C LYS A 140 4.01 -29.12 -10.33
N ASN A 141 3.61 -30.36 -10.63
CA ASN A 141 2.20 -30.71 -10.75
C ASN A 141 1.50 -30.56 -9.39
N VAL A 142 0.44 -29.75 -9.35
CA VAL A 142 -0.37 -29.51 -8.15
C VAL A 142 -1.84 -29.70 -8.48
N LYS A 143 -2.50 -30.56 -7.70
CA LYS A 143 -3.95 -30.77 -7.82
C LYS A 143 -4.72 -29.70 -7.05
N GLY A 144 -5.58 -28.99 -7.76
CA GLY A 144 -6.68 -28.17 -7.27
C GLY A 144 -6.29 -27.06 -6.30
N PRO A 145 -5.31 -26.18 -6.62
CA PRO A 145 -4.98 -25.08 -5.74
C PRO A 145 -6.15 -24.07 -5.66
N VAL A 146 -6.45 -23.64 -4.44
CA VAL A 146 -7.56 -22.72 -4.14
C VAL A 146 -7.01 -21.30 -3.94
N PRO A 147 -7.33 -20.35 -4.84
CA PRO A 147 -6.84 -19.00 -4.75
C PRO A 147 -7.50 -18.22 -3.61
N ARG A 148 -6.69 -17.58 -2.77
CA ARG A 148 -7.15 -16.82 -1.60
C ARG A 148 -6.33 -15.54 -1.46
N LEU A 149 -6.95 -14.47 -0.99
CA LEU A 149 -6.28 -13.25 -0.58
C LEU A 149 -6.47 -13.05 0.92
N MET A 150 -5.41 -12.66 1.61
CA MET A 150 -5.51 -12.07 2.94
C MET A 150 -5.04 -10.63 2.88
N ILE A 151 -5.80 -9.74 3.50
CA ILE A 151 -5.45 -8.33 3.65
C ILE A 151 -5.32 -8.05 5.14
N LEU A 152 -4.15 -7.56 5.54
CA LEU A 152 -3.87 -7.06 6.86
C LEU A 152 -3.79 -5.54 6.79
N ASP A 153 -4.76 -4.86 7.40
CA ASP A 153 -4.69 -3.42 7.59
C ASP A 153 -3.64 -3.13 8.68
N LEU A 154 -2.47 -2.64 8.26
CA LEU A 154 -1.36 -2.34 9.16
C LEU A 154 -1.62 -1.15 10.08
N THR A 155 -2.68 -0.38 9.84
CA THR A 155 -3.08 0.77 10.67
C THR A 155 -3.97 0.36 11.85
N LEU A 156 -4.76 -0.70 11.67
CA LEU A 156 -5.71 -1.22 12.67
C LEU A 156 -5.32 -2.59 13.22
N ASN A 157 -4.34 -3.25 12.60
CA ASN A 157 -3.99 -4.66 12.82
C ASN A 157 -5.19 -5.62 12.63
N ALA A 158 -6.08 -5.28 11.69
CA ALA A 158 -7.25 -6.09 11.34
C ALA A 158 -6.95 -6.93 10.09
N ALA A 159 -7.35 -8.19 10.11
CA ALA A 159 -7.17 -9.11 9.00
C ALA A 159 -8.51 -9.49 8.36
N TYR A 160 -8.55 -9.47 7.03
CA TYR A 160 -9.67 -9.88 6.20
C TYR A 160 -9.18 -10.93 5.23
N SER A 161 -10.02 -11.90 4.88
CA SER A 161 -9.56 -12.93 3.96
C SER A 161 -10.68 -13.55 3.14
N ASN A 162 -10.46 -13.55 1.83
CA ASN A 162 -11.47 -13.81 0.82
C ASN A 162 -10.92 -14.78 -0.25
N TYR A 163 -11.80 -15.61 -0.82
CA TYR A 163 -11.49 -16.36 -2.03
C TYR A 163 -11.59 -15.45 -3.25
N ILE A 164 -10.60 -15.51 -4.14
CA ILE A 164 -10.46 -14.56 -5.25
C ILE A 164 -10.52 -15.25 -6.61
N LYS A 165 -10.79 -14.48 -7.68
CA LYS A 165 -10.71 -15.01 -9.05
C LYS A 165 -9.28 -15.39 -9.40
N ALA A 166 -9.16 -16.48 -10.15
CA ALA A 166 -7.93 -16.93 -10.78
C ALA A 166 -8.15 -17.22 -12.26
N PHE A 167 -7.12 -16.98 -13.08
CA PHE A 167 -7.13 -17.20 -14.52
C PHE A 167 -5.89 -18.01 -14.95
N PRO A 168 -6.04 -19.22 -15.53
CA PRO A 168 -7.31 -19.92 -15.79
C PRO A 168 -8.06 -20.25 -14.49
N ARG A 169 -9.36 -20.52 -14.61
CA ARG A 169 -10.18 -20.92 -13.46
C ARG A 169 -9.65 -22.25 -12.93
N VAL A 170 -9.26 -22.27 -11.66
CA VAL A 170 -8.77 -23.49 -11.01
C VAL A 170 -9.87 -24.08 -10.14
N GLU A 171 -10.28 -25.30 -10.47
CA GLU A 171 -11.26 -26.06 -9.70
C GLU A 171 -10.58 -27.13 -8.84
N ARG A 172 -11.30 -27.73 -7.88
CA ARG A 172 -10.73 -28.71 -6.95
C ARG A 172 -10.12 -29.93 -7.64
N ASP A 173 -10.65 -30.30 -8.81
CA ASP A 173 -10.15 -31.44 -9.57
C ASP A 173 -9.18 -31.06 -10.69
N HIS A 174 -9.00 -29.77 -10.95
CA HIS A 174 -8.05 -29.29 -11.96
C HIS A 174 -6.61 -29.60 -11.52
N ILE A 175 -5.75 -30.03 -12.43
CA ILE A 175 -4.33 -30.22 -12.16
C ILE A 175 -3.59 -29.10 -12.87
N MET A 176 -2.88 -28.27 -12.11
CA MET A 176 -1.90 -27.33 -12.63
C MET A 176 -0.61 -28.09 -12.88
N TYR A 177 -0.18 -28.18 -14.14
CA TYR A 177 1.06 -28.85 -14.53
C TYR A 177 2.29 -27.96 -14.31
N PHE A 178 3.45 -28.59 -14.21
CA PHE A 178 4.73 -27.89 -14.14
C PHE A 178 4.85 -26.84 -15.26
N GLY A 179 5.20 -25.61 -14.88
CA GLY A 179 5.39 -24.50 -15.81
C GLY A 179 4.13 -23.70 -16.13
N GLU A 180 2.93 -24.19 -15.80
CA GLU A 180 1.69 -23.44 -16.01
C GLU A 180 1.60 -22.22 -15.10
N GLU A 181 1.00 -21.15 -15.62
CA GLU A 181 0.80 -19.90 -14.90
C GLU A 181 -0.66 -19.73 -14.50
N VAL A 182 -0.87 -19.21 -13.30
CA VAL A 182 -2.16 -18.74 -12.81
C VAL A 182 -2.06 -17.27 -12.42
N THR A 183 -3.01 -16.47 -12.91
CA THR A 183 -3.13 -15.05 -12.60
C THR A 183 -4.22 -14.86 -11.56
N LEU A 184 -3.85 -14.32 -10.40
CA LEU A 184 -4.75 -14.03 -9.30
C LEU A 184 -5.21 -12.57 -9.37
N GLN A 185 -6.52 -12.34 -9.37
CA GLN A 185 -7.09 -10.99 -9.27
C GLN A 185 -7.17 -10.59 -7.79
N LEU A 186 -6.38 -9.60 -7.40
CA LEU A 186 -6.24 -9.19 -6.00
C LEU A 186 -7.37 -8.25 -5.58
N MET A 187 -7.58 -7.19 -6.35
CA MET A 187 -8.55 -6.14 -6.04
C MET A 187 -8.83 -5.28 -7.27
N ARG A 188 -9.97 -4.59 -7.25
CA ARG A 188 -10.31 -3.55 -8.23
C ARG A 188 -10.38 -2.20 -7.54
N LEU A 189 -9.68 -1.20 -8.07
CA LEU A 189 -9.74 0.18 -7.65
C LEU A 189 -10.77 0.92 -8.51
N GLU A 190 -11.75 1.52 -7.84
CA GLU A 190 -12.84 2.27 -8.46
C GLU A 190 -12.85 3.71 -7.96
N LYS A 191 -13.26 4.62 -8.86
CA LYS A 191 -13.50 6.02 -8.55
C LYS A 191 -14.86 6.17 -7.85
N PRO A 192 -15.04 7.17 -6.95
CA PRO A 192 -16.34 7.44 -6.38
C PRO A 192 -17.38 7.82 -7.43
N CYS A 193 -18.48 7.06 -7.52
CA CYS A 193 -19.53 7.25 -8.53
C CYS A 193 -20.11 8.66 -8.54
N GLU A 194 -20.39 9.22 -7.36
CA GLU A 194 -20.95 10.59 -7.22
C GLU A 194 -20.02 11.66 -7.79
N LEU A 195 -18.71 11.55 -7.51
CA LEU A 195 -17.72 12.51 -8.02
C LEU A 195 -17.57 12.37 -9.54
N MET A 196 -17.64 11.15 -10.07
CA MET A 196 -17.62 10.89 -11.51
C MET A 196 -18.84 11.46 -12.23
N GLN A 197 -20.04 11.27 -11.67
CA GLN A 197 -21.27 11.84 -12.21
C GLN A 197 -21.23 13.36 -12.19
N ARG A 198 -20.74 13.96 -11.09
CA ARG A 198 -20.56 15.40 -10.98
C ARG A 198 -19.58 15.95 -12.03
N ILE A 199 -18.47 15.27 -12.28
CA ILE A 199 -17.51 15.67 -13.32
C ILE A 199 -18.17 15.61 -14.70
N LYS A 200 -18.89 14.53 -15.03
CA LYS A 200 -19.61 14.41 -16.30
C LYS A 200 -20.65 15.53 -16.49
N ALA A 201 -21.47 15.79 -15.47
CA ALA A 201 -22.45 16.87 -15.52
C ALA A 201 -21.80 18.25 -15.71
N LEU A 202 -20.66 18.51 -15.04
CA LEU A 202 -19.90 19.75 -15.25
C LEU A 202 -19.30 19.84 -16.65
N GLU A 203 -18.83 18.73 -17.23
CA GLU A 203 -18.33 18.68 -18.61
C GLU A 203 -19.43 18.92 -19.64
N GLU A 204 -20.63 18.38 -19.43
CA GLU A 204 -21.81 18.61 -20.27
C GLU A 204 -22.27 20.06 -20.18
N GLN A 205 -22.44 20.60 -18.96
CA GLN A 205 -22.81 22.00 -18.75
C GLN A 205 -21.79 22.96 -19.38
N LEU A 206 -20.51 22.64 -19.28
CA LEU A 206 -19.46 23.45 -19.89
C LEU A 206 -19.58 23.44 -21.41
N LYS A 207 -19.74 22.27 -22.04
CA LYS A 207 -19.95 22.17 -23.50
C LYS A 207 -21.20 22.91 -23.98
N GLU A 208 -22.30 22.81 -23.24
CA GLU A 208 -23.55 23.52 -23.56
C GLU A 208 -23.35 25.04 -23.49
N THR A 209 -22.68 25.52 -22.44
CA THR A 209 -22.39 26.95 -22.26
C THR A 209 -21.39 27.45 -23.32
N GLU A 210 -20.40 26.64 -23.69
CA GLU A 210 -19.47 26.92 -24.80
C GLU A 210 -20.23 27.06 -26.13
N ALA A 211 -21.20 26.20 -26.39
CA ALA A 211 -22.00 26.22 -27.63
C ALA A 211 -22.98 27.41 -27.70
N GLN A 212 -23.35 28.01 -26.57
CA GLN A 212 -24.24 29.17 -26.51
C GLN A 212 -23.53 30.52 -26.66
N LEU A 213 -22.20 30.55 -26.55
CA LEU A 213 -21.41 31.77 -26.69
C LEU A 213 -21.44 32.30 -28.13
N LYS A 214 -21.57 33.61 -28.27
CA LYS A 214 -21.36 34.28 -29.57
C LYS A 214 -19.88 34.22 -29.95
N GLN A 215 -19.60 34.27 -31.25
CA GLN A 215 -18.23 34.14 -31.76
C GLN A 215 -17.27 35.21 -31.21
N GLU A 216 -17.75 36.45 -31.04
CA GLU A 216 -16.98 37.55 -30.42
C GLU A 216 -16.64 37.28 -28.94
N GLU A 217 -17.59 36.73 -28.18
CA GLU A 217 -17.37 36.37 -26.78
C GLU A 217 -16.43 35.16 -26.65
N TRP A 218 -16.49 34.22 -27.60
CA TRP A 218 -15.58 33.08 -27.67
C TRP A 218 -14.13 33.50 -27.96
N GLU A 219 -13.92 34.48 -28.82
CA GLU A 219 -12.58 35.02 -29.08
C GLU A 219 -12.02 35.75 -27.85
N LEU A 220 -12.85 36.59 -27.22
CA LEU A 220 -12.50 37.27 -25.97
C LEU A 220 -12.17 36.27 -24.86
N TYR A 221 -12.96 35.19 -24.75
CA TYR A 221 -12.73 34.10 -23.82
C TYR A 221 -11.34 33.47 -23.99
N ASN A 222 -10.99 33.09 -25.22
CA ASN A 222 -9.71 32.46 -25.53
C ASN A 222 -8.51 33.39 -25.28
N GLN A 223 -8.67 34.69 -25.53
CA GLN A 223 -7.65 35.70 -25.20
C GLN A 223 -7.43 35.81 -23.70
N LEU A 224 -8.52 35.95 -22.92
CA LEU A 224 -8.47 35.99 -21.46
C LEU A 224 -7.85 34.71 -20.89
N LYS A 225 -8.25 33.55 -21.40
CA LYS A 225 -7.70 32.25 -21.01
C LYS A 225 -6.16 32.23 -21.13
N LYS A 226 -5.60 32.67 -22.26
CA LYS A 226 -4.14 32.74 -22.46
C LYS A 226 -3.45 33.65 -21.43
N VAL A 227 -4.03 34.81 -21.11
CA VAL A 227 -3.49 35.73 -20.09
C VAL A 227 -3.55 35.10 -18.70
N ILE A 228 -4.65 34.45 -18.36
CA ILE A 228 -4.89 33.84 -17.05
C ILE A 228 -3.92 32.67 -16.80
N TYR A 229 -3.86 31.73 -17.74
CA TYR A 229 -3.07 30.50 -17.58
C TYR A 229 -1.56 30.74 -17.77
N SER A 230 -1.14 31.80 -18.48
CA SER A 230 0.29 32.19 -18.55
C SER A 230 0.83 32.75 -17.23
N THR A 231 -0.05 33.24 -16.34
CA THR A 231 0.40 33.93 -15.12
C THR A 231 0.79 32.99 -13.96
N LYS A 232 0.57 31.65 -14.04
CA LYS A 232 0.85 30.63 -12.99
C LYS A 232 0.33 30.91 -11.56
N LYS A 233 -0.35 32.04 -11.30
CA LYS A 233 -0.89 32.39 -9.99
C LYS A 233 -2.32 31.85 -9.87
N GLU A 234 -2.54 30.96 -8.90
CA GLU A 234 -3.80 30.26 -8.55
C GLU A 234 -5.00 31.17 -8.18
N SER A 235 -4.94 32.47 -8.42
CA SER A 235 -6.10 33.36 -8.29
C SER A 235 -5.97 34.57 -9.19
N LEU A 236 -6.93 34.73 -10.10
CA LEU A 236 -7.34 36.07 -10.54
C LEU A 236 -7.88 36.77 -9.31
N GLN A 237 -7.08 37.66 -8.74
CA GLN A 237 -7.67 38.73 -7.93
C GLN A 237 -8.55 39.53 -8.89
N GLN A 238 -9.81 39.77 -8.52
CA GLN A 238 -10.77 40.60 -9.27
C GLN A 238 -10.11 41.87 -9.84
N ARG A 239 -9.21 42.47 -9.05
CA ARG A 239 -8.38 43.63 -9.40
C ARG A 239 -7.63 43.52 -10.73
N LYS A 240 -7.15 42.34 -11.14
CA LYS A 240 -6.47 42.17 -12.43
C LYS A 240 -7.42 42.12 -13.64
N ILE A 241 -8.67 41.72 -13.42
CA ILE A 241 -9.72 41.76 -14.44
C ILE A 241 -10.15 43.22 -14.61
N ASP A 242 -10.27 43.94 -13.49
CA ASP A 242 -10.59 45.37 -13.44
C ASP A 242 -9.45 46.22 -14.07
N ASP A 243 -8.17 45.89 -13.83
CA ASP A 243 -7.00 46.57 -14.42
C ASP A 243 -6.91 46.42 -15.94
N VAL A 244 -7.50 45.35 -16.51
CA VAL A 244 -7.51 45.12 -17.97
C VAL A 244 -8.69 45.86 -18.62
N GLY A 245 -9.66 46.37 -17.84
CA GLY A 245 -10.76 47.19 -18.34
C GLY A 245 -11.75 46.45 -19.24
N ILE A 246 -11.73 45.11 -19.25
CA ILE A 246 -12.61 44.29 -20.08
C ILE A 246 -13.89 43.97 -19.30
N TYR A 247 -15.04 44.40 -19.83
CA TYR A 247 -16.34 43.99 -19.31
C TYR A 247 -16.55 42.49 -19.58
N VAL A 248 -16.57 41.69 -18.51
CA VAL A 248 -16.85 40.26 -18.59
C VAL A 248 -18.37 40.08 -18.54
N SER A 249 -18.98 39.56 -19.61
CA SER A 249 -20.41 39.25 -19.62
C SER A 249 -20.73 38.18 -18.56
N LYS A 250 -21.99 38.13 -18.13
CA LYS A 250 -22.46 37.15 -17.13
C LYS A 250 -22.20 35.71 -17.60
N ASP A 251 -22.33 35.48 -18.91
CA ASP A 251 -22.16 34.16 -19.54
C ASP A 251 -20.68 33.75 -19.58
N LEU A 252 -19.78 34.68 -19.95
CA LEU A 252 -18.32 34.51 -19.86
C LEU A 252 -17.87 34.23 -18.41
N GLY A 253 -18.39 35.00 -17.44
CA GLY A 253 -18.09 34.79 -16.02
C GLY A 253 -18.58 33.45 -15.50
N GLY A 254 -19.76 33.02 -15.95
CA GLY A 254 -20.32 31.69 -15.68
C GLY A 254 -19.43 30.57 -16.21
N LEU A 255 -18.93 30.71 -17.44
CA LEU A 255 -18.05 29.73 -18.09
C LEU A 255 -16.72 29.56 -17.34
N PHE A 256 -16.04 30.65 -16.97
CA PHE A 256 -14.83 30.59 -16.13
C PHE A 256 -15.09 29.93 -14.77
N HIS A 257 -16.25 30.18 -14.18
CA HIS A 257 -16.63 29.56 -12.90
C HIS A 257 -16.88 28.05 -13.04
N LEU A 258 -17.49 27.62 -14.15
CA LEU A 258 -17.68 26.21 -14.50
C LEU A 258 -16.33 25.51 -14.74
N GLU A 259 -15.41 26.10 -15.51
CA GLU A 259 -14.05 25.57 -15.68
C GLU A 259 -13.35 25.34 -14.35
N ARG A 260 -13.37 26.36 -13.48
CA ARG A 260 -12.70 26.26 -12.17
C ARG A 260 -13.35 25.19 -11.27
N LYS A 261 -14.68 25.04 -11.33
CA LYS A 261 -15.40 23.96 -10.63
C LYS A 261 -14.99 22.60 -11.17
N LEU A 262 -14.89 22.46 -12.49
CA LEU A 262 -14.48 21.23 -13.16
C LEU A 262 -13.03 20.87 -12.83
N GLU A 263 -12.10 21.83 -12.90
CA GLU A 263 -10.70 21.64 -12.51
C GLU A 263 -10.57 21.21 -11.05
N LYS A 264 -11.33 21.85 -10.14
CA LYS A 264 -11.36 21.48 -8.72
C LYS A 264 -11.86 20.04 -8.55
N ALA A 265 -12.94 19.65 -9.20
CA ALA A 265 -13.48 18.29 -9.15
C ALA A 265 -12.51 17.26 -9.76
N LYS A 266 -11.83 17.58 -10.87
CA LYS A 266 -10.79 16.73 -11.46
C LYS A 266 -9.58 16.57 -10.53
N LYS A 267 -9.15 17.64 -9.86
CA LYS A 267 -8.06 17.61 -8.86
C LYS A 267 -8.47 16.79 -7.63
N GLU A 268 -9.72 16.88 -7.22
CA GLU A 268 -10.32 16.06 -6.17
C GLU A 268 -10.34 14.59 -6.58
N LEU A 269 -10.73 14.26 -7.81
CA LEU A 269 -10.71 12.87 -8.29
C LEU A 269 -9.28 12.31 -8.37
N LYS A 270 -8.32 13.14 -8.80
CA LYS A 270 -6.91 12.74 -8.93
C LYS A 270 -6.27 12.37 -7.58
N ASN A 271 -6.60 13.13 -6.54
CA ASN A 271 -5.98 13.00 -5.21
C ASN A 271 -6.91 12.38 -4.16
N GLY A 272 -8.16 12.15 -4.52
CA GLY A 272 -9.23 11.76 -3.63
C GLY A 272 -9.18 10.30 -3.26
N GLU A 273 -10.27 9.85 -2.67
CA GLU A 273 -10.41 8.48 -2.20
C GLU A 273 -10.80 7.56 -3.34
N VAL A 274 -10.34 6.31 -3.27
CA VAL A 274 -10.77 5.22 -4.14
C VAL A 274 -11.36 4.10 -3.32
N TYR A 275 -12.30 3.41 -3.95
CA TYR A 275 -12.89 2.20 -3.43
C TYR A 275 -12.09 1.00 -3.93
N CYS A 276 -11.47 0.28 -3.00
CA CYS A 276 -10.87 -1.02 -3.25
C CYS A 276 -11.94 -2.09 -3.07
N VAL A 277 -12.41 -2.63 -4.19
CA VAL A 277 -13.42 -3.68 -4.25
C VAL A 277 -12.74 -5.05 -4.25
N LEU A 278 -13.07 -5.84 -3.24
CA LEU A 278 -12.66 -7.23 -3.12
C LEU A 278 -13.83 -8.11 -3.56
N GLU A 279 -13.66 -8.80 -4.69
CA GLU A 279 -14.66 -9.71 -5.22
C GLU A 279 -14.46 -11.11 -4.61
N GLU A 280 -15.43 -11.57 -3.81
CA GLU A 280 -15.44 -12.92 -3.29
C GLU A 280 -16.01 -13.90 -4.31
N HIS A 281 -15.26 -14.96 -4.61
CA HIS A 281 -15.69 -16.05 -5.47
C HIS A 281 -15.97 -17.32 -4.67
N GLY A 282 -17.15 -17.36 -4.05
CA GLY A 282 -17.73 -18.54 -3.40
C GLY A 282 -18.78 -19.24 -4.27
N LEU A 283 -19.28 -20.38 -3.79
CA LEU A 283 -20.19 -21.26 -4.54
C LEU A 283 -21.59 -20.66 -4.79
N ASP A 284 -22.10 -19.72 -3.96
CA ASP A 284 -23.53 -19.36 -4.02
C ASP A 284 -23.90 -17.86 -3.95
N GLN A 285 -22.96 -16.92 -3.92
CA GLN A 285 -23.23 -15.47 -4.07
C GLN A 285 -21.92 -14.68 -4.20
N ALA A 286 -21.85 -13.74 -5.16
CA ALA A 286 -20.75 -12.79 -5.23
C ALA A 286 -20.92 -11.75 -4.11
N LYS A 287 -20.08 -11.82 -3.08
CA LYS A 287 -20.00 -10.77 -2.07
C LYS A 287 -18.89 -9.79 -2.43
N THR A 288 -19.17 -8.51 -2.31
CA THR A 288 -18.18 -7.46 -2.47
C THR A 288 -17.95 -6.80 -1.12
N SER A 289 -16.68 -6.67 -0.75
CA SER A 289 -16.27 -5.82 0.36
C SER A 289 -15.47 -4.65 -0.17
N THR A 290 -15.69 -3.48 0.43
CA THR A 290 -15.09 -2.22 -0.04
C THR A 290 -14.20 -1.65 1.04
N ILE A 291 -12.95 -1.36 0.68
CA ILE A 291 -11.99 -0.65 1.53
C ILE A 291 -11.70 0.70 0.89
N THR A 292 -11.90 1.78 1.64
CA THR A 292 -11.57 3.13 1.16
C THR A 292 -10.09 3.45 1.37
N LEU A 293 -9.40 3.80 0.28
CA LEU A 293 -8.01 4.24 0.27
C LEU A 293 -7.92 5.72 -0.11
N SER A 294 -7.09 6.49 0.59
CA SER A 294 -6.83 7.89 0.27
C SER A 294 -5.36 8.06 -0.15
N LYS A 295 -5.05 9.02 -1.04
CA LYS A 295 -3.68 9.22 -1.55
C LYS A 295 -2.65 9.34 -0.42
N SER A 296 -1.59 8.54 -0.54
CA SER A 296 -0.46 8.43 0.39
C SER A 296 -0.89 8.21 1.84
N LYS A 297 -2.06 7.62 2.06
CA LYS A 297 -2.59 7.27 3.37
C LYS A 297 -3.00 5.81 3.36
N ARG A 298 -2.93 5.18 4.54
CA ARG A 298 -3.24 3.77 4.79
C ARG A 298 -2.41 2.81 3.93
N SER A 299 -1.37 2.24 4.53
CA SER A 299 -0.65 1.10 3.96
C SER A 299 -1.40 -0.21 4.25
N LEU A 300 -1.69 -0.97 3.21
CA LEU A 300 -2.29 -2.31 3.33
C LEU A 300 -1.23 -3.37 3.08
N MET A 301 -1.18 -4.40 3.91
CA MET A 301 -0.42 -5.60 3.60
C MET A 301 -1.34 -6.62 2.92
N ILE A 302 -0.99 -7.03 1.70
CA ILE A 302 -1.74 -8.01 0.92
C ILE A 302 -0.93 -9.30 0.79
N ILE A 303 -1.58 -10.44 0.94
CA ILE A 303 -0.96 -11.77 0.96
C ILE A 303 -1.78 -12.67 0.04
N PRO A 304 -1.56 -12.60 -1.29
CA PRO A 304 -2.02 -13.62 -2.22
C PRO A 304 -1.52 -15.00 -1.81
N GLN A 305 -2.40 -15.99 -1.92
CA GLN A 305 -2.19 -17.37 -1.47
C GLN A 305 -2.76 -18.37 -2.49
N LEU A 306 -2.06 -19.50 -2.64
CA LEU A 306 -2.53 -20.69 -3.33
C LEU A 306 -2.64 -21.86 -2.34
N LEU A 307 -3.90 -22.17 -2.03
CA LEU A 307 -4.46 -23.22 -1.18
C LEU A 307 -4.28 -24.66 -1.67
N HIS A 308 -3.36 -25.50 -1.22
CA HIS A 308 -3.34 -26.90 -1.71
C HIS A 308 -3.03 -27.94 -0.61
N LYS A 309 -3.16 -29.24 -0.95
CA LYS A 309 -3.01 -30.34 0.03
C LYS A 309 -1.67 -30.32 0.76
N ASP A 310 -0.60 -30.04 0.02
CA ASP A 310 0.77 -30.03 0.57
C ASP A 310 1.12 -28.77 1.37
N GLY A 311 0.23 -27.78 1.48
CA GLY A 311 0.47 -26.54 2.21
C GLY A 311 -0.05 -25.29 1.49
N VAL A 312 0.63 -24.17 1.69
CA VAL A 312 0.27 -22.88 1.08
C VAL A 312 1.50 -22.25 0.44
N ASP A 313 1.34 -21.72 -0.76
CA ASP A 313 2.29 -20.77 -1.34
C ASP A 313 1.70 -19.38 -1.33
N PHE A 314 2.54 -18.38 -1.10
CA PHE A 314 2.08 -17.01 -0.91
C PHE A 314 3.16 -15.99 -1.26
N LYS A 315 2.75 -14.74 -1.44
CA LYS A 315 3.66 -13.60 -1.60
C LYS A 315 3.19 -12.42 -0.74
N PRO A 316 3.84 -12.09 0.38
CA PRO A 316 3.44 -10.97 1.21
C PRO A 316 3.95 -9.65 0.61
N LEU A 317 3.05 -8.71 0.36
CA LEU A 317 3.33 -7.41 -0.24
C LEU A 317 2.71 -6.29 0.60
N ILE A 318 3.28 -5.08 0.57
CA ILE A 318 2.69 -3.88 1.15
C ILE A 318 2.35 -2.91 0.04
N LEU A 319 1.10 -2.48 -0.02
CA LEU A 319 0.55 -1.54 -0.97
C LEU A 319 0.38 -0.16 -0.32
N VAL A 320 0.83 0.88 -1.02
CA VAL A 320 0.56 2.29 -0.69
C VAL A 320 -0.06 2.97 -1.91
N TYR A 321 -1.30 3.44 -1.74
CA TYR A 321 -2.00 4.14 -2.81
C TYR A 321 -1.46 5.56 -3.01
N ASN A 322 -1.19 5.98 -4.24
CA ASN A 322 -0.58 7.29 -4.55
C ASN A 322 -1.52 8.26 -5.30
N GLY A 323 -2.83 7.99 -5.32
CA GLY A 323 -3.80 8.78 -6.06
C GLY A 323 -4.09 8.17 -7.44
N TRP A 324 -5.15 8.63 -8.09
CA TRP A 324 -5.67 7.99 -9.29
C TRP A 324 -4.72 8.14 -10.48
N SER A 325 -3.97 9.24 -10.56
CA SER A 325 -3.04 9.45 -11.67
C SER A 325 -1.76 8.64 -11.59
N GLU A 326 -1.47 8.01 -10.46
CA GLU A 326 -0.22 7.32 -10.19
C GLU A 326 -0.51 5.86 -9.86
N ASN A 327 0.39 4.96 -10.20
CA ASN A 327 0.28 3.57 -9.77
C ASN A 327 0.54 3.48 -8.25
N PRO A 328 -0.11 2.52 -7.56
CA PRO A 328 0.22 2.24 -6.18
C PRO A 328 1.68 1.79 -6.06
N GLN A 329 2.37 2.29 -5.03
CA GLN A 329 3.69 1.79 -4.64
C GLN A 329 3.53 0.44 -3.97
N ILE A 330 4.36 -0.53 -4.37
CA ILE A 330 4.30 -1.91 -3.89
C ILE A 330 5.66 -2.32 -3.35
N TYR A 331 5.68 -2.83 -2.13
CA TYR A 331 6.87 -3.33 -1.47
C TYR A 331 6.75 -4.83 -1.22
N ALA A 332 7.66 -5.64 -1.75
CA ALA A 332 7.72 -7.07 -1.47
C ALA A 332 8.36 -7.32 -0.11
N ILE A 333 7.72 -8.14 0.72
CA ILE A 333 8.32 -8.59 1.99
C ILE A 333 9.16 -9.84 1.70
N ARG A 334 10.47 -9.72 1.88
CA ARG A 334 11.46 -10.77 1.59
C ARG A 334 11.85 -11.60 2.80
N ALA A 335 11.75 -11.01 3.98
CA ALA A 335 12.08 -11.70 5.21
C ALA A 335 11.29 -11.11 6.36
N TYR A 336 10.97 -11.94 7.33
CA TYR A 336 10.16 -11.60 8.49
C TYR A 336 10.76 -12.24 9.74
N MET A 337 10.75 -11.52 10.85
CA MET A 337 11.18 -12.02 12.15
C MET A 337 10.24 -11.51 13.23
N SER A 338 9.69 -12.41 14.02
CA SER A 338 9.02 -12.12 15.28
C SER A 338 9.76 -12.79 16.43
N ILE A 339 9.16 -12.86 17.61
CA ILE A 339 9.72 -13.61 18.74
C ILE A 339 9.61 -15.13 18.56
N SER A 340 8.70 -15.60 17.69
CA SER A 340 8.37 -17.02 17.54
C SER A 340 8.70 -17.58 16.15
N LEU A 341 9.06 -16.72 15.20
CA LEU A 341 9.26 -17.12 13.82
C LEU A 341 10.37 -16.31 13.16
N VAL A 342 11.18 -16.98 12.35
CA VAL A 342 12.01 -16.37 11.32
C VAL A 342 11.59 -16.98 9.99
N TRP A 343 11.20 -16.13 9.05
CA TRP A 343 10.85 -16.53 7.70
C TRP A 343 11.69 -15.72 6.70
N ILE A 344 12.14 -16.38 5.65
CA ILE A 344 12.92 -15.77 4.57
C ILE A 344 12.39 -16.38 3.27
N ASP A 345 12.12 -15.54 2.26
CA ASP A 345 11.61 -15.97 0.97
C ASP A 345 12.49 -17.10 0.39
N ALA A 346 11.84 -18.23 0.11
CA ALA A 346 12.49 -19.45 -0.34
C ALA A 346 13.13 -19.30 -1.73
N LEU A 347 12.65 -18.35 -2.54
CA LEU A 347 13.15 -18.09 -3.90
C LEU A 347 14.49 -17.35 -3.92
N LEU A 348 14.92 -16.79 -2.78
CA LEU A 348 16.19 -16.07 -2.69
C LEU A 348 17.40 -17.01 -2.76
N SER A 349 18.50 -16.50 -3.31
CA SER A 349 19.78 -17.21 -3.31
C SER A 349 20.29 -17.42 -1.88
N LYS A 350 21.19 -18.39 -1.70
CA LYS A 350 21.81 -18.66 -0.39
C LYS A 350 22.51 -17.43 0.21
N LYS A 351 23.13 -16.61 -0.65
CA LYS A 351 23.81 -15.36 -0.25
C LYS A 351 22.81 -14.34 0.27
N GLU A 352 21.72 -14.10 -0.46
CA GLU A 352 20.65 -13.18 -0.06
C GLU A 352 19.95 -13.64 1.23
N LYS A 353 19.69 -14.94 1.37
CA LYS A 353 19.12 -15.51 2.59
C LYS A 353 19.98 -15.22 3.81
N ALA A 354 21.30 -15.42 3.70
CA ALA A 354 22.24 -15.11 4.79
C ALA A 354 22.28 -13.61 5.11
N GLU A 355 22.23 -12.76 4.08
CA GLU A 355 22.21 -11.32 4.22
C GLU A 355 20.93 -10.81 4.90
N PHE A 356 19.76 -11.29 4.49
CA PHE A 356 18.48 -10.87 5.07
C PHE A 356 18.32 -11.37 6.50
N ALA A 357 18.80 -12.59 6.80
CA ALA A 357 18.90 -13.06 8.18
C ALA A 357 19.76 -12.11 9.03
N ARG A 358 20.90 -11.65 8.50
CA ARG A 358 21.76 -10.66 9.17
C ARG A 358 21.04 -9.32 9.34
N TYR A 359 20.31 -8.83 8.34
CA TYR A 359 19.56 -7.58 8.42
C TYR A 359 18.47 -7.63 9.47
N LEU A 360 17.65 -8.69 9.49
CA LEU A 360 16.65 -8.91 10.54
C LEU A 360 17.27 -8.93 11.94
N ARG A 361 18.49 -9.46 12.08
CA ARG A 361 19.19 -9.49 13.37
C ARG A 361 19.82 -8.18 13.79
N THR A 362 20.26 -7.33 12.86
CA THR A 362 21.19 -6.23 13.18
C THR A 362 20.64 -4.83 12.93
N ARG A 363 19.79 -4.64 11.90
CA ARG A 363 19.24 -3.31 11.53
C ARG A 363 18.14 -2.90 12.51
N LEU A 364 17.91 -1.60 12.68
CA LEU A 364 17.04 -1.00 13.74
C LEU A 364 17.55 -1.28 15.17
N PHE A 365 17.49 -2.53 15.62
CA PHE A 365 17.97 -2.98 16.92
C PHE A 365 18.46 -4.43 16.82
N ARG A 366 19.42 -4.81 17.68
CA ARG A 366 20.01 -6.15 17.67
C ARG A 366 19.08 -7.19 18.30
N VAL A 367 19.02 -8.39 17.70
CA VAL A 367 18.34 -9.56 18.24
C VAL A 367 19.38 -10.64 18.56
N PRO A 368 19.55 -11.06 19.83
CA PRO A 368 20.49 -12.10 20.21
C PRO A 368 20.03 -13.48 19.70
N LEU A 369 21.00 -14.35 19.37
CA LEU A 369 20.78 -15.66 18.76
C LEU A 369 19.95 -16.65 19.61
N ARG A 370 19.82 -16.40 20.92
CA ARG A 370 19.28 -17.36 21.90
C ARG A 370 17.75 -17.50 21.95
N ILE A 371 16.98 -16.80 21.09
CA ILE A 371 15.51 -16.68 21.25
C ILE A 371 14.70 -17.61 20.33
N PHE A 372 15.31 -18.31 19.37
CA PHE A 372 14.54 -19.12 18.42
C PHE A 372 14.61 -20.62 18.73
N PRO A 373 13.51 -21.27 19.17
CA PRO A 373 13.43 -22.72 19.14
C PRO A 373 13.42 -23.19 17.68
N ASN A 374 14.53 -23.79 17.23
CA ASN A 374 14.69 -24.75 16.13
C ASN A 374 13.77 -24.70 14.88
N ASN A 375 13.27 -23.54 14.47
CA ASN A 375 12.57 -23.35 13.19
C ASN A 375 13.42 -22.59 12.16
N TYR A 376 14.75 -22.62 12.30
CA TYR A 376 15.59 -22.44 11.13
C TYR A 376 15.28 -23.63 10.21
N PRO A 377 14.70 -23.45 9.01
CA PRO A 377 14.90 -24.47 8.00
C PRO A 377 16.41 -24.54 7.87
N SER A 378 16.97 -25.69 8.25
CA SER A 378 18.37 -25.97 8.02
C SER A 378 18.63 -25.61 6.56
N VAL A 379 19.72 -24.88 6.32
CA VAL A 379 20.27 -24.56 4.99
C VAL A 379 20.78 -25.85 4.29
N ARG A 380 20.18 -26.98 4.63
CA ARG A 380 20.43 -28.35 4.23
C ARG A 380 19.07 -29.05 4.29
N GLN A 381 18.34 -28.97 3.20
CA GLN A 381 17.55 -30.06 2.60
C GLN A 381 16.80 -29.48 1.41
N TYR A 382 17.10 -30.05 0.25
CA TYR A 382 16.70 -29.73 -1.13
C TYR A 382 17.50 -28.65 -1.82
#